data_AF-A0A9D4XKY6-F1
#
_entry.id   AF-A0A9D4XKY6-F1
#
_cell.length_a   1.000
_cell.length_b   1.000
_cell.length_c   1.000
_cell.angle_alpha   90.00
_cell.angle_beta   90.00
_cell.angle_gamma   90.00
#
_symmetry.space_group_name_H-M   'P 1'
#
loop_
_entity.id
_entity.type
_entity.pdbx_description
1 polymer ?
#
loop_
_entity_poly.entity_id
_entity_poly.type
_entity_poly.pdbx_seq_one_letter_code
_entity_poly.pdbx_strand_id
1 'polypeptide(L)'
;MQNSPHFPPLEDFRVGVSPRGQYILITMTANTSNNILRSILDKEKLSGTNFLDWHRNLRIVLKHDKKLYVLETPVPEEEPPSSAPKAERDAYKKHVDDANETACLMLATMNSELQKQGMRGLKFQKPFSKAS
;
A
#
# COMPACT_ATOMS: atom_id res chain seq x y z
N MET A 1 2.32 27.09 15.75
CA MET A 1 2.83 25.86 15.13
C MET A 1 2.86 26.09 13.62
N GLN A 2 3.99 26.56 13.09
CA GLN A 2 4.17 26.76 11.64
C GLN A 2 4.52 25.41 11.02
N ASN A 3 3.68 24.96 10.08
CA ASN A 3 3.99 23.80 9.24
C ASN A 3 5.14 24.18 8.31
N SER A 4 6.36 23.70 8.58
CA SER A 4 7.47 23.86 7.65
C SER A 4 7.15 23.10 6.36
N PRO A 5 7.27 23.74 5.18
CA PRO A 5 7.13 23.03 3.92
C PRO A 5 8.23 21.97 3.84
N HIS A 6 7.82 20.70 3.77
CA HIS A 6 8.75 19.59 3.54
C HIS A 6 9.24 19.69 2.09
N PHE A 7 10.44 20.25 1.91
CA PHE A 7 11.10 20.23 0.61
C PHE A 7 11.58 18.81 0.30
N PRO A 8 11.28 18.24 -0.87
CA PRO A 8 11.82 16.95 -1.26
C PRO A 8 13.36 17.04 -1.44
N PRO A 9 14.10 15.93 -1.27
CA PRO A 9 15.55 15.91 -1.42
C PRO A 9 16.01 16.45 -2.79
N LEU A 10 17.12 17.21 -2.81
CA LEU A 10 17.65 17.88 -4.00
C LEU A 10 17.98 16.93 -5.17
N GLU A 11 18.18 15.65 -4.89
CA GLU A 11 18.39 14.55 -5.85
C GLU A 11 17.22 14.39 -6.84
N ASP A 12 16.02 14.85 -6.47
CA ASP A 12 14.82 14.73 -7.28
C ASP A 12 14.65 15.88 -8.30
N PHE A 13 15.55 16.85 -8.42
CA PHE A 13 15.38 17.96 -9.37
C PHE A 13 16.38 17.88 -10.53
N ARG A 14 15.88 17.71 -11.77
CA ARG A 14 16.68 17.85 -13.01
C ARG A 14 16.27 19.10 -13.77
N VAL A 15 17.23 19.83 -14.33
CA VAL A 15 16.93 20.98 -15.20
C VAL A 15 16.59 20.48 -16.61
N GLY A 16 15.36 20.72 -17.05
CA GLY A 16 14.93 20.52 -18.44
C GLY A 16 14.92 21.84 -19.22
N VAL A 17 14.97 21.77 -20.54
CA VAL A 17 14.86 22.95 -21.43
C VAL A 17 13.61 22.80 -22.29
N SER A 18 12.70 23.78 -22.20
CA SER A 18 11.51 23.87 -23.04
C SER A 18 11.89 24.14 -24.51
N PRO A 19 11.06 23.77 -25.51
CA PRO A 19 11.28 24.13 -26.93
C PRO A 19 11.46 25.63 -27.18
N ARG A 20 11.04 26.48 -26.22
CA ARG A 20 11.22 27.93 -26.25
C ARG A 20 12.52 28.42 -25.58
N GLY A 21 13.43 27.51 -25.22
CA GLY A 21 14.72 27.83 -24.59
C GLY A 21 14.64 28.18 -23.09
N GLN A 22 13.48 27.99 -22.45
CA GLN A 22 13.33 28.27 -21.03
C GLN A 22 13.75 27.07 -20.17
N TYR A 23 14.63 27.30 -19.20
CA TYR A 23 14.98 26.30 -18.19
C TYR A 23 13.81 26.06 -17.23
N ILE A 24 13.44 24.80 -17.04
CA ILE A 24 12.39 24.35 -16.11
C ILE A 24 12.98 23.34 -15.12
N LEU A 25 12.60 23.41 -13.85
CA LEU A 25 12.90 22.33 -12.90
C LEU A 25 11.91 21.19 -13.13
N ILE A 26 12.41 20.02 -13.51
CA ILE A 26 11.67 18.77 -13.59
C ILE A 26 11.90 18.02 -12.28
N THR A 27 10.84 17.79 -11.51
CA THR A 27 10.88 16.89 -10.35
C THR A 27 10.86 15.43 -10.82
N MET A 28 11.73 14.59 -10.27
CA MET A 28 11.69 13.14 -10.40
C MET A 28 10.44 12.68 -9.65
N THR A 29 9.43 12.33 -10.44
CA THR A 29 8.07 12.01 -10.03
C THR A 29 7.94 10.63 -9.40
N ALA A 30 8.92 10.16 -8.62
CA ALA A 30 8.81 8.87 -7.93
C ALA A 30 7.57 8.83 -7.00
N ASN A 31 7.23 9.97 -6.37
CA ASN A 31 6.03 10.11 -5.55
C ASN A 31 4.75 10.40 -6.35
N THR A 32 4.84 11.01 -7.54
CA THR A 32 3.66 11.30 -8.36
C THR A 32 3.08 10.02 -8.96
N SER A 33 3.94 9.09 -9.40
CA SER A 33 3.51 7.79 -9.94
C SER A 33 2.76 6.96 -8.90
N ASN A 34 3.25 6.93 -7.66
CA ASN A 34 2.57 6.29 -6.52
C ASN A 34 1.19 6.88 -6.26
N ASN A 35 1.08 8.21 -6.28
CA ASN A 35 -0.20 8.90 -6.07
C ASN A 35 -1.18 8.70 -7.23
N ILE A 36 -0.71 8.69 -8.48
CA ILE A 36 -1.54 8.43 -9.65
C ILE A 36 -2.08 7.00 -9.61
N LEU A 37 -1.23 6.01 -9.34
CA LEU A 37 -1.64 4.60 -9.28
C LEU A 37 -2.63 4.34 -8.15
N ARG A 38 -2.40 4.90 -6.95
CA ARG A 38 -3.35 4.84 -5.85
C ARG A 38 -4.68 5.53 -6.19
N SER A 39 -4.66 6.64 -6.93
CA SER A 39 -5.89 7.34 -7.35
C SER A 39 -6.79 6.52 -8.29
N ILE A 40 -6.24 5.52 -9.01
CA ILE A 40 -7.04 4.61 -9.85
C ILE A 40 -7.96 3.77 -8.97
N LEU A 41 -7.47 3.31 -7.82
CA LEU A 41 -8.28 2.52 -6.87
C LEU A 41 -9.35 3.36 -6.16
N ASP A 42 -9.11 4.66 -5.98
CA ASP A 42 -10.13 5.57 -5.44
C ASP A 42 -11.28 5.84 -6.43
N LYS A 43 -10.99 5.80 -7.74
CA LYS A 43 -11.99 5.96 -8.80
C LYS A 43 -12.77 4.67 -9.05
N GLU A 44 -12.08 3.54 -9.06
CA GLU A 44 -12.67 2.21 -9.25
C GLU A 44 -12.71 1.42 -7.94
N LYS A 45 -13.48 1.93 -6.97
CA LYS A 45 -13.70 1.21 -5.72
C LYS A 45 -14.40 -0.12 -5.97
N LEU A 46 -14.04 -1.13 -5.18
CA LEU A 46 -14.70 -2.42 -5.19
C LEU A 46 -16.19 -2.23 -4.87
N SER A 47 -17.01 -2.61 -5.84
CA SER A 47 -18.46 -2.76 -5.79
C SER A 47 -18.80 -4.25 -5.89
N GLY A 48 -20.09 -4.58 -5.75
CA GLY A 48 -20.53 -5.97 -5.87
C GLY A 48 -20.31 -6.58 -7.26
N THR A 49 -20.02 -5.79 -8.29
CA THR A 49 -20.01 -6.24 -9.69
C THR A 49 -18.68 -6.08 -10.42
N ASN A 50 -17.70 -5.36 -9.87
CA ASN A 50 -16.45 -5.01 -10.55
C ASN A 50 -15.18 -5.64 -9.94
N PHE A 51 -15.32 -6.77 -9.26
CA PHE A 51 -14.20 -7.43 -8.55
C PHE A 51 -12.97 -7.67 -9.44
N LEU A 52 -13.16 -8.13 -10.68
CA LEU A 52 -12.05 -8.43 -11.59
C LEU A 52 -11.24 -7.18 -11.97
N ASP A 53 -11.94 -6.07 -12.25
CA ASP A 53 -11.31 -4.81 -12.63
C ASP A 53 -10.59 -4.17 -11.43
N TRP A 54 -11.27 -4.11 -10.29
CA TRP A 54 -10.67 -3.65 -9.02
C TRP A 54 -9.44 -4.49 -8.65
N HIS A 55 -9.54 -5.81 -8.73
CA HIS A 55 -8.44 -6.72 -8.40
C HIS A 55 -7.26 -6.56 -9.36
N ARG A 56 -7.52 -6.36 -10.67
CA ARG A 56 -6.48 -6.05 -11.65
C ARG A 56 -5.76 -4.75 -11.31
N ASN A 57 -6.50 -3.70 -10.98
CA ASN A 57 -5.93 -2.41 -10.57
C ASN A 57 -5.11 -2.56 -9.27
N LEU A 58 -5.62 -3.31 -8.29
CA LEU A 58 -4.92 -3.56 -7.03
C LEU A 58 -3.57 -4.24 -7.27
N ARG A 59 -3.54 -5.27 -8.13
CA ARG A 59 -2.28 -5.95 -8.50
C ARG A 59 -1.28 -5.02 -9.16
N ILE A 60 -1.72 -4.04 -9.96
CA ILE A 60 -0.83 -3.05 -10.58
C ILE A 60 -0.20 -2.16 -9.49
N VAL A 61 -1.00 -1.65 -8.56
CA VAL A 61 -0.51 -0.82 -7.45
C VAL A 61 0.46 -1.61 -6.57
N LEU A 62 0.11 -2.82 -6.17
CA LEU A 62 0.98 -3.67 -5.33
C LEU A 62 2.26 -4.10 -6.04
N LYS A 63 2.20 -4.31 -7.36
CA LYS A 63 3.40 -4.59 -8.17
C LYS A 63 4.33 -3.39 -8.22
N HIS A 64 3.78 -2.18 -8.34
CA HIS A 64 4.57 -0.94 -8.29
C HIS A 64 5.24 -0.77 -6.92
N ASP A 65 4.52 -1.05 -5.84
CA ASP A 65 5.04 -0.96 -4.46
C ASP A 65 5.94 -2.14 -4.06
N LYS A 66 6.15 -3.11 -4.96
CA LYS A 66 6.90 -4.37 -4.70
C LYS A 66 6.30 -5.22 -3.56
N LYS A 67 4.99 -5.12 -3.36
CA LYS A 67 4.21 -5.82 -2.32
C LYS A 67 3.27 -6.89 -2.88
N LEU A 68 3.33 -7.16 -4.18
CA LEU A 68 2.47 -8.18 -4.81
C LEU A 68 2.58 -9.55 -4.13
N TYR A 69 3.77 -9.89 -3.60
CA TYR A 69 4.04 -11.13 -2.89
C TYR A 69 3.13 -11.35 -1.68
N VAL A 70 2.60 -10.28 -1.07
CA VAL A 70 1.66 -10.34 0.07
C VAL A 70 0.36 -11.04 -0.31
N LEU A 71 -0.07 -10.94 -1.57
CA LEU A 71 -1.29 -11.62 -2.03
C LEU A 71 -1.07 -13.12 -2.26
N GLU A 72 0.17 -13.52 -2.54
CA GLU A 72 0.54 -14.90 -2.89
C GLU A 72 1.05 -15.67 -1.66
N THR A 73 1.71 -14.96 -0.74
CA THR A 73 2.35 -15.52 0.44
C THR A 73 1.71 -14.92 1.70
N PRO A 74 0.91 -15.70 2.44
CA PRO A 74 0.38 -15.24 3.72
C PRO A 74 1.53 -15.00 4.71
N VAL A 75 1.33 -14.05 5.63
CA VAL A 75 2.24 -13.86 6.76
C VAL A 75 2.22 -15.16 7.59
N PRO A 76 3.38 -15.70 7.99
CA PRO A 76 3.43 -16.84 8.90
C PRO A 76 2.63 -16.56 10.18
N GLU A 77 1.87 -17.53 10.67
CA GLU A 77 1.08 -17.35 11.91
C GLU A 77 1.97 -17.23 13.16
N GLU A 78 3.18 -17.80 13.10
CA GLU A 78 4.12 -17.81 14.22
C GLU A 78 5.20 -16.75 14.03
N GLU A 79 5.36 -15.89 15.04
CA GLU A 79 6.46 -14.95 15.10
C GLU A 79 7.79 -15.69 15.30
N PRO A 80 8.86 -15.31 14.57
CA PRO A 80 10.17 -15.91 14.78
C PRO A 80 10.64 -15.65 16.22
N PRO A 81 11.27 -16.65 16.87
CA PRO A 81 11.70 -16.52 18.26
C PRO A 81 12.73 -15.40 18.42
N SER A 82 12.85 -14.85 19.62
CA SER A 82 13.81 -13.76 19.90
C SER A 82 15.26 -14.15 19.61
N SER A 83 15.57 -15.45 19.71
CA SER A 83 16.85 -16.08 19.37
C SER A 83 17.09 -16.27 17.87
N ALA A 84 16.08 -16.08 17.02
CA ALA A 84 16.23 -16.18 15.57
C ALA A 84 17.20 -15.11 15.04
N PRO A 85 17.86 -15.37 13.90
CA PRO A 85 18.69 -14.38 13.22
C PRO A 85 17.93 -13.06 13.03
N LYS A 86 18.62 -11.94 13.25
CA LYS A 86 18.02 -10.61 13.08
C LYS A 86 17.36 -10.44 11.69
N ALA A 87 18.00 -10.95 10.64
CA ALA A 87 17.48 -10.90 9.27
C ALA A 87 16.12 -11.59 9.12
N GLU A 88 15.90 -12.71 9.83
CA GLU A 88 14.64 -13.45 9.80
C GLU A 88 13.53 -12.66 10.50
N ARG A 89 13.82 -12.08 11.66
CA ARG A 89 12.86 -11.24 12.39
C ARG A 89 12.53 -9.96 11.63
N ASP A 90 13.53 -9.33 10.99
CA ASP A 90 13.34 -8.12 10.19
C ASP A 90 12.52 -8.42 8.93
N ALA A 91 12.73 -9.58 8.29
CA ALA A 91 11.93 -10.04 7.16
C ALA A 91 10.48 -10.33 7.56
N TYR A 92 10.26 -10.99 8.69
CA TYR A 92 8.92 -11.23 9.23
C TYR A 92 8.19 -9.91 9.51
N LYS A 93 8.85 -8.98 10.23
CA LYS A 93 8.26 -7.67 10.54
C LYS A 93 7.91 -6.90 9.26
N LYS A 94 8.79 -6.90 8.27
CA LYS A 94 8.53 -6.27 6.98
C LYS A 94 7.30 -6.88 6.28
N HIS A 95 7.17 -8.21 6.30
CA HIS A 95 6.01 -8.89 5.70
C HIS A 95 4.72 -8.51 6.44
N VAL A 96 4.74 -8.46 7.78
CA VAL A 96 3.60 -7.97 8.59
C VAL A 96 3.21 -6.54 8.21
N ASP A 97 4.19 -5.64 8.12
CA ASP A 97 3.95 -4.22 7.78
C ASP A 97 3.38 -4.09 6.36
N ASP A 98 3.95 -4.79 5.38
CA ASP A 98 3.48 -4.80 4.00
C ASP A 98 2.07 -5.41 3.88
N ALA A 99 1.77 -6.45 4.67
CA ALA A 99 0.45 -7.07 4.73
C ALA A 99 -0.60 -6.13 5.33
N ASN A 100 -0.27 -5.43 6.41
CA ASN A 100 -1.15 -4.45 7.03
C ASN A 100 -1.45 -3.29 6.08
N GLU A 101 -0.44 -2.76 5.37
CA GLU A 101 -0.65 -1.69 4.40
C GLU A 101 -1.54 -2.14 3.24
N THR A 102 -1.32 -3.35 2.75
CA THR A 102 -2.13 -3.96 1.68
C THR A 102 -3.58 -4.17 2.13
N ALA A 103 -3.81 -4.63 3.36
CA ALA A 103 -5.14 -4.76 3.94
C ALA A 103 -5.84 -3.39 4.10
N CYS A 104 -5.13 -2.38 4.59
CA CYS A 104 -5.64 -1.01 4.66
C CYS A 104 -6.01 -0.46 3.29
N LEU A 105 -5.18 -0.69 2.27
CA LEU A 105 -5.45 -0.27 0.89
C LEU A 105 -6.69 -0.98 0.33
N MET A 106 -6.82 -2.29 0.55
CA MET A 106 -8.02 -3.03 0.15
C MET A 106 -9.26 -2.43 0.81
N LEU A 107 -9.25 -2.24 2.13
CA LEU A 107 -10.38 -1.68 2.86
C LEU A 107 -10.74 -0.26 2.39
N ALA A 108 -9.76 0.61 2.18
CA ALA A 108 -9.98 1.99 1.72
C ALA A 108 -10.63 2.07 0.33
N THR A 109 -10.33 1.07 -0.49
CA THR A 109 -10.79 0.99 -1.89
C THR A 109 -12.04 0.13 -2.03
N MET A 110 -12.61 -0.36 -0.92
CA MET A 110 -13.95 -0.97 -0.88
C MET A 110 -15.03 0.11 -0.75
N ASN A 111 -16.16 -0.08 -1.45
CA ASN A 111 -17.32 0.80 -1.28
C ASN A 111 -17.94 0.65 0.12
N SER A 112 -18.35 1.76 0.72
CA SER A 112 -18.99 1.86 2.03
C SER A 112 -20.21 0.96 2.20
N GLU A 113 -20.93 0.61 1.13
CA GLU A 113 -22.04 -0.34 1.19
C GLU A 113 -21.59 -1.77 1.50
N LEU A 114 -20.49 -2.23 0.87
CA LEU A 114 -19.87 -3.52 1.18
C LEU A 114 -19.19 -3.50 2.56
N GLN A 115 -18.61 -2.37 2.98
CA GLN A 115 -18.12 -2.21 4.35
C GLN A 115 -19.24 -2.33 5.40
N LYS A 116 -20.43 -1.73 5.14
CA LYS A 116 -21.59 -1.82 6.04
C LYS A 116 -22.22 -3.22 6.07
N GLN A 117 -22.26 -3.92 4.94
CA GLN A 117 -22.71 -5.32 4.89
C GLN A 117 -21.70 -6.26 5.57
N GLY A 118 -20.39 -6.01 5.39
CA GLY A 118 -19.31 -6.74 6.03
C GLY A 118 -19.18 -6.49 7.53
N MET A 119 -19.45 -5.27 8.02
CA MET A 119 -19.43 -4.96 9.47
C MET A 119 -20.55 -5.63 10.27
N ARG A 120 -21.52 -6.30 9.61
CA ARG A 120 -22.50 -7.16 10.28
C ARG A 120 -22.05 -8.64 10.34
N GLY A 121 -20.98 -9.02 9.64
CA GLY A 121 -20.54 -10.42 9.47
C GLY A 121 -19.05 -10.70 9.70
N LEU A 122 -18.16 -9.72 9.59
CA LEU A 122 -16.75 -9.84 9.96
C LEU A 122 -16.61 -9.64 11.47
N LYS A 123 -16.92 -10.70 12.22
CA LYS A 123 -16.18 -10.94 13.46
C LYS A 123 -14.73 -11.07 13.00
N PHE A 124 -13.95 -10.00 13.20
CA PHE A 124 -12.49 -10.10 13.28
C PHE A 124 -12.22 -11.36 14.08
N GLN A 125 -11.63 -12.34 13.40
CA GLN A 125 -11.30 -13.63 13.98
C GLN A 125 -10.60 -13.34 15.31
N LYS A 126 -11.24 -13.76 16.40
CA LYS A 126 -10.75 -13.56 17.75
C LYS A 126 -9.26 -13.93 17.78
N PRO A 127 -8.40 -13.17 18.48
CA PRO A 127 -7.09 -13.69 18.81
C PRO A 127 -7.33 -15.02 19.53
N PHE A 128 -6.75 -16.10 19.01
CA PHE A 128 -6.70 -17.36 19.71
C PHE A 128 -5.91 -17.14 21.01
N SER A 129 -6.61 -16.70 22.06
CA SER A 129 -6.20 -16.92 23.43
C SER A 129 -6.17 -18.43 23.60
N LYS A 130 -4.96 -19.00 23.61
CA LYS A 130 -4.73 -20.36 24.10
C LYS A 130 -5.23 -20.40 25.55
N ALA A 131 -6.27 -21.18 25.77
CA ALA A 131 -6.60 -21.74 27.07
C ALA A 131 -5.88 -23.09 27.18
N SER A 132 -4.86 -23.14 28.02
CA SER A 132 -4.46 -24.30 28.84
C SER A 132 -3.56 -23.80 29.95
#